data_AF-A0A8T4EW51-F1
#
_entry.id   AF-A0A8T4EW51-F1
#
_cell.length_a   1.000
_cell.length_b   1.000
_cell.length_c   1.000
_cell.angle_alpha   90.00
_cell.angle_beta   90.00
_cell.angle_gamma   90.00
#
_symmetry.space_group_name_H-M   'P 1'
#
loop_
_entity.id
_entity.type
_entity.pdbx_description
1 polymer ?
#
loop_
_entity_poly.entity_id
_entity_poly.type
_entity_poly.pdbx_seq_one_letter_code
_entity_poly.pdbx_strand_id
1 'polypeptide(L)'
;MALALLAALPVSVAVAEPRPTIAQAKAKLTRLNEQADQVVEKYNQATEAYKKAKAKYQTLDGAVARKRAEADALKQDLVVVAVNSYQLGGLGDWQVLLGQDLGSSLDRMASIDHMALAQQETLHAFETATADLRHRRDDAKAVFADALRARDKVRDQKTKVERLVTQQTALLRRLGAFQEGDPDSTGIKYTGPASGDARAALQFAFAQVGKPYRYGGTGPNSFDCSGFTQASWKAAGVQLPRTTYAQWAWGAGRRVSLDALEPGDLLFSKGLGHMGMYAGDGKMIHSPQTGEVVKIVDIDDYWRGRLAGAVRP
;
A
#
# COMPACT_ATOMS: atom_id res chain seq x y z
N MET A 1 10.84 73.81 37.15
CA MET A 1 10.14 72.50 37.13
C MET A 1 10.33 71.88 35.76
N ALA A 2 11.19 70.86 35.64
CA ALA A 2 11.15 69.83 34.60
C ALA A 2 12.15 68.74 34.99
N LEU A 3 11.66 67.68 35.62
CA LEU A 3 12.44 66.51 36.01
C LEU A 3 12.51 65.59 34.78
N ALA A 4 13.68 65.42 34.17
CA ALA A 4 13.90 64.47 33.08
C ALA A 4 14.15 63.07 33.65
N LEU A 5 13.17 62.18 33.48
CA LEU A 5 13.23 60.79 33.92
C LEU A 5 14.01 59.96 32.88
N LEU A 6 15.21 59.49 33.23
CA LEU A 6 15.97 58.54 32.41
C LEU A 6 15.30 57.16 32.47
N ALA A 7 14.70 56.72 31.37
CA ALA A 7 14.15 55.38 31.24
C ALA A 7 15.28 54.38 30.95
N ALA A 8 15.62 53.55 31.93
CA ALA A 8 16.52 52.41 31.75
C ALA A 8 15.74 51.26 31.07
N LEU A 9 16.09 50.93 29.82
CA LEU A 9 15.58 49.75 29.14
C LEU A 9 16.25 48.48 29.72
N PRO A 10 15.49 47.44 30.09
CA PRO A 10 16.07 46.18 30.52
C PRO A 10 16.71 45.48 29.32
N VAL A 11 18.03 45.31 29.36
CA VAL A 11 18.75 44.43 28.45
C VAL A 11 18.34 43.00 28.77
N SER A 12 17.41 42.45 28.00
CA SER A 12 17.04 41.04 28.08
C SER A 12 18.20 40.22 27.53
N VAL A 13 19.07 39.75 28.41
CA VAL A 13 20.13 38.81 28.06
C VAL A 13 19.44 37.51 27.64
N ALA A 14 19.43 37.22 26.35
CA ALA A 14 18.98 35.93 25.83
C ALA A 14 19.97 34.86 26.33
N VAL A 15 19.67 34.25 27.47
CA VAL A 15 20.41 33.09 27.97
C VAL A 15 20.08 31.94 27.03
N ALA A 16 20.99 31.64 26.11
CA ALA A 16 20.90 30.45 25.28
C ALA A 16 20.76 29.24 26.21
N GLU A 17 19.65 28.50 26.08
CA GLU A 17 19.40 27.32 26.91
C GLU A 17 20.63 26.40 26.90
N PRO A 18 21.03 25.86 28.06
CA PRO A 18 22.18 24.97 28.13
C PRO A 18 21.99 23.78 27.18
N ARG A 19 23.06 23.46 26.43
CA ARG A 19 23.03 22.34 25.48
C ARG A 19 22.58 21.07 26.21
N PRO A 20 21.63 20.29 25.68
CA PRO A 20 21.12 19.09 26.35
C PRO A 20 22.27 18.15 26.71
N THR A 21 22.18 17.52 27.88
CA THR A 21 23.14 16.48 28.27
C THR A 21 23.01 15.26 27.35
N ILE A 22 24.05 14.43 27.27
CA ILE A 22 24.03 13.19 26.45
C ILE A 22 22.85 12.30 26.88
N ALA A 23 22.55 12.22 28.17
CA ALA A 23 21.41 11.45 28.69
C ALA A 23 20.07 11.99 28.19
N GLN A 24 19.87 13.32 28.22
CA GLN A 24 18.66 13.97 27.71
C GLN A 24 18.52 13.78 26.19
N ALA A 25 19.63 13.84 25.45
CA ALA A 25 19.64 13.61 24.01
C ALA A 25 19.28 12.15 23.66
N LYS A 26 19.82 11.16 24.39
CA LYS A 26 19.45 9.74 24.25
C LYS A 26 17.97 9.50 24.55
N ALA A 27 17.45 10.03 25.65
CA ALA A 27 16.03 9.91 26.00
C ALA A 27 15.10 10.59 24.97
N LYS A 28 15.53 11.71 24.38
CA LYS A 28 14.81 12.36 23.28
C LYS A 28 14.81 11.49 22.03
N LEU A 29 15.95 10.89 21.69
CA LEU A 29 16.07 9.99 20.54
C LEU A 29 15.14 8.78 20.69
N THR A 30 15.13 8.11 21.85
CA THR A 30 14.21 6.98 22.11
C THR A 30 12.76 7.37 21.88
N ARG A 31 12.31 8.52 22.39
CA ARG A 31 10.94 9.00 22.17
C ARG A 31 10.64 9.30 20.69
N LEU A 32 11.59 9.90 19.98
CA LEU A 32 11.44 10.16 18.54
C LEU A 32 11.33 8.86 17.74
N ASN A 33 12.07 7.83 18.14
CA ASN A 33 12.03 6.53 17.50
C ASN A 33 10.69 5.84 17.71
N GLU A 34 10.18 5.79 18.94
CA GLU A 34 8.86 5.21 19.24
C GLU A 34 7.74 5.93 18.48
N GLN A 35 7.84 7.25 18.32
CA GLN A 35 6.91 8.03 17.49
C GLN A 35 7.07 7.71 16.00
N ALA A 36 8.30 7.60 15.50
CA ALA A 36 8.58 7.29 14.12
C ALA A 36 8.04 5.92 13.74
N ASP A 37 8.27 4.88 14.54
CA ASP A 37 7.79 3.51 14.32
C ASP A 37 6.27 3.49 14.08
N GLN A 38 5.51 4.17 14.94
CA GLN A 38 4.05 4.26 14.83
C GLN A 38 3.58 5.02 13.58
N VAL A 39 4.28 6.08 13.19
CA VAL A 39 3.90 6.89 12.03
C VAL A 39 4.32 6.21 10.72
N VAL A 40 5.48 5.54 10.69
CA VAL A 40 5.95 4.75 9.56
C VAL A 40 4.98 3.61 9.29
N GLU A 41 4.50 2.90 10.31
CA GLU A 41 3.52 1.84 10.07
C GLU A 41 2.18 2.37 9.57
N LYS A 42 1.72 3.53 10.05
CA LYS A 42 0.53 4.20 9.50
C LYS A 42 0.73 4.63 8.04
N TYR A 43 1.93 5.11 7.69
CA TYR A 43 2.31 5.43 6.31
C TYR A 43 2.31 4.17 5.43
N ASN A 44 2.89 3.06 5.90
CA ASN A 44 2.93 1.79 5.19
C ASN A 44 1.50 1.24 4.99
N GLN A 45 0.64 1.25 6.02
CA GLN A 45 -0.77 0.85 5.90
C GLN A 45 -1.55 1.71 4.90
N ALA A 46 -1.38 3.04 4.96
CA ALA A 46 -2.01 3.95 4.00
C ALA A 46 -1.54 3.67 2.57
N THR A 47 -0.25 3.36 2.40
CA THR A 47 0.35 3.05 1.09
C THR A 47 -0.24 1.78 0.51
N GLU A 48 -0.39 0.73 1.32
CA GLU A 48 -1.01 -0.52 0.88
C GLU A 48 -2.51 -0.36 0.57
N ALA A 49 -3.23 0.43 1.38
CA ALA A 49 -4.62 0.76 1.11
C ALA A 49 -4.77 1.53 -0.21
N TYR A 50 -3.90 2.51 -0.47
CA TYR A 50 -3.89 3.25 -1.73
C TYR A 50 -3.57 2.36 -2.93
N LYS A 51 -2.57 1.47 -2.83
CA LYS A 51 -2.26 0.51 -3.91
C LYS A 51 -3.48 -0.36 -4.27
N LYS A 52 -4.18 -0.89 -3.26
CA LYS A 52 -5.40 -1.69 -3.46
C LYS A 52 -6.52 -0.87 -4.11
N ALA A 53 -6.79 0.33 -3.61
CA ALA A 53 -7.82 1.21 -4.16
C ALA A 53 -7.51 1.63 -5.61
N LYS A 54 -6.25 1.96 -5.90
CA LYS A 54 -5.78 2.30 -7.24
C LYS A 54 -5.94 1.13 -8.21
N ALA A 55 -5.55 -0.08 -7.81
CA ALA A 55 -5.70 -1.27 -8.64
C ALA A 55 -7.18 -1.55 -8.95
N LYS A 56 -8.05 -1.48 -7.93
CA LYS A 56 -9.51 -1.63 -8.11
C LYS A 56 -10.07 -0.59 -9.09
N TYR A 57 -9.66 0.67 -8.95
CA TYR A 57 -10.03 1.74 -9.89
C TYR A 57 -9.60 1.41 -11.32
N GLN A 58 -8.34 1.02 -11.53
CA GLN A 58 -7.82 0.69 -12.87
C GLN A 58 -8.56 -0.49 -13.52
N THR A 59 -8.92 -1.50 -12.74
CA THR A 59 -9.74 -2.62 -13.24
C THR A 59 -11.14 -2.15 -13.67
N LEU A 60 -11.79 -1.31 -12.87
CA LEU A 60 -13.12 -0.79 -13.18
C LEU A 60 -13.10 0.18 -14.36
N ASP A 61 -12.11 1.07 -14.44
CA ASP A 61 -11.93 2.01 -15.55
C ASP A 61 -11.74 1.27 -16.88
N GLY A 62 -10.92 0.21 -16.88
CA GLY A 62 -10.80 -0.67 -18.04
C GLY A 62 -12.10 -1.38 -18.41
N ALA A 63 -12.94 -1.75 -17.44
CA ALA A 63 -14.25 -2.34 -17.69
C ALA A 63 -15.25 -1.31 -18.26
N VAL A 64 -15.24 -0.08 -17.76
CA VAL A 64 -16.02 1.05 -18.30
C VAL A 64 -15.64 1.32 -19.75
N ALA A 65 -14.34 1.34 -20.07
CA ALA A 65 -13.85 1.56 -21.43
C ALA A 65 -14.36 0.48 -22.40
N ARG A 66 -14.28 -0.80 -22.01
CA ARG A 66 -14.82 -1.91 -22.83
C ARG A 66 -16.33 -1.81 -23.02
N LYS A 67 -17.08 -1.54 -21.95
CA LYS A 67 -18.55 -1.45 -22.03
C LYS A 67 -19.02 -0.23 -22.83
N ARG A 68 -18.24 0.86 -22.81
CA ARG A 68 -18.47 2.01 -23.67
C ARG A 68 -18.32 1.64 -25.14
N ALA A 69 -17.25 0.95 -25.51
CA ALA A 69 -17.03 0.51 -26.88
C ALA A 69 -18.16 -0.41 -27.39
N GLU A 70 -18.66 -1.32 -26.53
CA GLU A 70 -19.81 -2.17 -26.85
C GLU A 70 -21.09 -1.36 -27.08
N ALA A 71 -21.40 -0.41 -26.19
CA ALA A 71 -22.56 0.47 -26.35
C ALA A 71 -22.45 1.36 -27.61
N ASP A 72 -21.25 1.84 -27.94
CA ASP A 72 -20.99 2.64 -29.13
C ASP A 72 -21.16 1.81 -30.42
N ALA A 73 -20.76 0.52 -30.42
CA ALA A 73 -20.99 -0.40 -31.54
C ALA A 73 -22.48 -0.70 -31.74
N LEU A 74 -23.21 -1.06 -30.68
CA LEU A 74 -24.66 -1.29 -30.73
C LEU A 74 -25.43 -0.04 -31.19
N LYS A 75 -24.95 1.15 -30.80
CA LYS A 75 -25.49 2.41 -31.31
C LYS A 75 -25.29 2.57 -32.81
N GLN A 76 -24.13 2.19 -33.35
CA GLN A 76 -23.88 2.24 -34.80
C GLN A 76 -24.80 1.29 -35.56
N ASP A 77 -25.03 0.08 -35.04
CA ASP A 77 -25.97 -0.88 -35.63
C ASP A 77 -27.40 -0.33 -35.66
N LEU A 78 -27.86 0.30 -34.57
CA LEU A 78 -29.16 0.97 -34.51
C LEU A 78 -29.28 2.14 -35.49
N VAL A 79 -28.21 2.91 -35.71
CA VAL A 79 -28.21 4.00 -36.69
C VAL A 79 -28.37 3.45 -38.11
N VAL A 80 -27.70 2.33 -38.45
CA VAL A 80 -27.86 1.67 -39.76
C VAL A 80 -29.30 1.21 -39.97
N VAL A 81 -29.90 0.57 -38.95
CA VAL A 81 -31.32 0.18 -38.98
C VAL A 81 -32.22 1.41 -39.23
N ALA A 82 -32.04 2.48 -38.46
CA ALA A 82 -32.88 3.67 -38.56
C ALA A 82 -32.76 4.36 -39.93
N VAL A 83 -31.54 4.46 -40.48
CA VAL A 83 -31.29 5.04 -41.81
C VAL A 83 -31.93 4.19 -42.90
N ASN A 84 -31.78 2.86 -42.83
CA ASN A 84 -32.40 1.95 -43.81
C ASN A 84 -33.94 2.04 -43.76
N SER A 85 -34.54 2.05 -42.57
CA SER A 85 -35.98 2.23 -42.42
C SER A 85 -36.48 3.58 -42.95
N TYR A 86 -35.69 4.64 -42.80
CA TYR A 86 -36.01 5.98 -43.31
C TYR A 86 -35.87 6.07 -44.84
N GLN A 87 -34.79 5.53 -45.41
CA GLN A 87 -34.51 5.58 -46.85
C GLN A 87 -35.44 4.69 -47.68
N LEU A 88 -35.84 3.53 -47.15
CA LEU A 88 -36.79 2.61 -47.79
C LEU A 88 -38.26 3.06 -47.62
N GLY A 89 -38.51 4.21 -46.98
CA GLY A 89 -39.85 4.79 -46.90
C GLY A 89 -40.77 4.12 -45.88
N GLY A 90 -40.26 3.60 -44.76
CA GLY A 90 -41.07 2.97 -43.71
C GLY A 90 -42.00 1.84 -44.21
N LEU A 91 -42.90 1.37 -43.35
CA LEU A 91 -43.97 0.40 -43.70
C LEU A 91 -45.02 0.97 -44.69
N GLY A 92 -44.69 2.03 -45.44
CA GLY A 92 -45.59 2.76 -46.31
C GLY A 92 -45.87 2.08 -47.65
N ASP A 93 -45.01 1.15 -48.08
CA ASP A 93 -45.19 0.43 -49.34
C ASP A 93 -45.86 -0.94 -49.15
N TRP A 94 -47.02 -0.93 -48.48
CA TRP A 94 -47.87 -2.12 -48.31
C TRP A 94 -48.28 -2.72 -49.68
N GLN A 95 -48.23 -1.92 -50.76
CA GLN A 95 -48.45 -2.37 -52.12
C GLN A 95 -47.35 -3.32 -52.63
N VAL A 96 -46.10 -3.13 -52.20
CA VAL A 96 -44.97 -4.06 -52.48
C VAL A 96 -45.04 -5.34 -51.63
N LEU A 97 -45.71 -5.28 -50.47
CA LEU A 97 -46.03 -6.43 -49.61
C LEU A 97 -47.18 -7.28 -50.17
N LEU A 98 -48.15 -6.68 -50.87
CA LEU A 98 -49.32 -7.35 -51.47
C LEU A 98 -49.10 -7.75 -52.94
N GLY A 99 -47.94 -8.34 -53.25
CA GLY A 99 -47.66 -8.87 -54.58
C GLY A 99 -48.75 -9.86 -55.05
N GLN A 100 -48.90 -10.02 -56.38
CA GLN A 100 -49.97 -10.84 -56.97
C GLN A 100 -49.91 -12.35 -56.66
N ASP A 101 -48.87 -12.83 -55.97
CA ASP A 101 -48.68 -14.22 -55.57
C ASP A 101 -48.53 -14.36 -54.04
N LEU A 102 -49.38 -15.21 -53.44
CA LEU A 102 -49.46 -15.48 -52.01
C LEU A 102 -48.17 -16.12 -51.45
N GLY A 103 -47.48 -16.96 -52.22
CA GLY A 103 -46.24 -17.61 -51.75
C GLY A 103 -45.12 -16.60 -51.51
N SER A 104 -44.87 -15.74 -52.49
CA SER A 104 -43.86 -14.68 -52.40
C SER A 104 -44.16 -13.62 -51.33
N SER A 105 -45.44 -13.43 -50.98
CA SER A 105 -45.88 -12.49 -49.96
C SER A 105 -45.58 -13.02 -48.55
N LEU A 106 -45.78 -14.32 -48.30
CA LEU A 106 -45.49 -14.96 -47.01
C LEU A 106 -43.97 -14.97 -46.69
N ASP A 107 -43.11 -15.24 -47.68
CA ASP A 107 -41.65 -15.19 -47.50
C ASP A 107 -41.15 -13.78 -47.14
N ARG A 108 -41.76 -12.75 -47.73
CA ARG A 108 -41.47 -11.34 -47.41
C ARG A 108 -41.92 -10.99 -46.00
N MET A 109 -43.10 -11.45 -45.58
CA MET A 109 -43.60 -11.26 -44.21
C MET A 109 -42.69 -11.94 -43.17
N ALA A 110 -42.26 -13.18 -43.42
CA ALA A 110 -41.32 -13.89 -42.56
C ALA A 110 -39.97 -13.15 -42.44
N SER A 111 -39.49 -12.56 -43.55
CA SER A 111 -38.27 -11.76 -43.56
C SER A 111 -38.41 -10.47 -42.73
N ILE A 112 -39.55 -9.77 -42.83
CA ILE A 112 -39.84 -8.57 -42.05
C ILE A 112 -39.97 -8.91 -40.55
N ASP A 113 -40.62 -10.02 -40.22
CA ASP A 113 -40.75 -10.47 -38.83
C ASP A 113 -39.37 -10.79 -38.22
N HIS A 114 -38.53 -11.54 -38.95
CA HIS A 114 -37.15 -11.78 -38.54
C HIS A 114 -36.34 -10.50 -38.36
N MET A 115 -36.49 -9.50 -39.26
CA MET A 115 -35.84 -8.21 -39.12
C MET A 115 -36.35 -7.42 -37.91
N ALA A 116 -37.66 -7.42 -37.65
CA ALA A 116 -38.26 -6.74 -36.51
C ALA A 116 -37.77 -7.34 -35.19
N LEU A 117 -37.71 -8.68 -35.09
CA LEU A 117 -37.14 -9.38 -33.94
C LEU A 117 -35.66 -9.01 -33.73
N ALA A 118 -34.85 -9.03 -34.80
CA ALA A 118 -33.43 -8.66 -34.72
C ALA A 118 -33.22 -7.18 -34.29
N GLN A 119 -34.09 -6.28 -34.74
CA GLN A 119 -34.06 -4.87 -34.33
C GLN A 119 -34.42 -4.71 -32.85
N GLN A 120 -35.46 -5.43 -32.39
CA GLN A 120 -35.87 -5.44 -30.99
C GLN A 120 -34.75 -5.98 -30.08
N GLU A 121 -34.06 -7.06 -30.50
CA GLU A 121 -32.91 -7.60 -29.78
C GLU A 121 -31.76 -6.60 -29.68
N THR A 122 -31.44 -5.91 -30.79
CA THR A 122 -30.36 -4.91 -30.83
C THR A 122 -30.68 -3.71 -29.94
N LEU A 123 -31.94 -3.24 -29.94
CA LEU A 123 -32.39 -2.15 -29.07
C LEU A 123 -32.30 -2.54 -27.60
N HIS A 124 -32.82 -3.73 -27.24
CA HIS A 124 -32.75 -4.24 -25.87
C HIS A 124 -31.30 -4.43 -25.41
N ALA A 125 -30.43 -4.95 -26.28
CA ALA A 125 -29.00 -5.08 -26.00
C ALA A 125 -28.34 -3.71 -25.77
N PHE A 126 -28.66 -2.70 -26.58
CA PHE A 126 -28.16 -1.34 -26.42
C PHE A 126 -28.63 -0.69 -25.11
N GLU A 127 -29.91 -0.84 -24.75
CA GLU A 127 -30.46 -0.34 -23.50
C GLU A 127 -29.76 -0.99 -22.29
N THR A 128 -29.62 -2.31 -22.32
CA THR A 128 -28.92 -3.08 -21.28
C THR A 128 -27.46 -2.65 -21.17
N ALA A 129 -26.74 -2.53 -22.29
CA ALA A 129 -25.34 -2.10 -22.31
C ALA A 129 -25.18 -0.68 -21.80
N THR A 130 -26.11 0.23 -22.11
CA THR A 130 -26.11 1.61 -21.63
C THR A 130 -26.40 1.71 -20.14
N ALA A 131 -27.34 0.91 -19.62
CA ALA A 131 -27.63 0.82 -18.19
C ALA A 131 -26.41 0.29 -17.41
N ASP A 132 -25.81 -0.82 -17.87
CA ASP A 132 -24.59 -1.38 -17.27
C ASP A 132 -23.42 -0.39 -17.32
N LEU A 133 -23.23 0.31 -18.44
CA LEU A 133 -22.21 1.35 -18.56
C LEU A 133 -22.41 2.48 -17.53
N ARG A 134 -23.65 2.91 -17.29
CA ARG A 134 -23.95 3.92 -16.25
C ARG A 134 -23.57 3.42 -14.86
N HIS A 135 -24.02 2.22 -14.49
CA HIS A 135 -23.68 1.61 -13.20
C HIS A 135 -22.16 1.49 -13.00
N ARG A 136 -21.43 0.97 -14.00
CA ARG A 136 -19.97 0.85 -13.94
C ARG A 136 -19.26 2.18 -13.81
N ARG A 137 -19.77 3.23 -14.47
CA ARG A 137 -19.22 4.58 -14.34
C ARG A 137 -19.40 5.14 -12.93
N ASP A 138 -20.57 4.92 -12.33
CA ASP A 138 -20.86 5.37 -10.97
C ASP A 138 -19.98 4.64 -9.96
N ASP A 139 -19.82 3.33 -10.11
CA ASP A 139 -18.89 2.51 -9.30
C ASP A 139 -17.43 2.98 -9.46
N ALA A 140 -16.98 3.19 -10.71
CA ALA A 140 -15.63 3.67 -10.99
C ALA A 140 -15.38 5.05 -10.37
N LYS A 141 -16.38 5.95 -10.40
CA LYS A 141 -16.31 7.28 -9.77
C LYS A 141 -16.20 7.17 -8.25
N ALA A 142 -16.98 6.29 -7.62
CA ALA A 142 -16.91 6.06 -6.17
C ALA A 142 -15.53 5.51 -5.76
N VAL A 143 -15.03 4.50 -6.46
CA VAL A 143 -13.72 3.90 -6.18
C VAL A 143 -12.56 4.86 -6.48
N PHE A 144 -12.70 5.72 -7.50
CA PHE A 144 -11.73 6.79 -7.76
C PHE A 144 -11.65 7.76 -6.57
N ALA A 145 -12.79 8.18 -6.02
CA ALA A 145 -12.83 9.04 -4.85
C ALA A 145 -12.16 8.38 -3.63
N ASP A 146 -12.37 7.07 -3.43
CA ASP A 146 -11.66 6.30 -2.39
C ASP A 146 -10.15 6.27 -2.62
N ALA A 147 -9.70 6.06 -3.87
CA ALA A 147 -8.29 6.07 -4.21
C ALA A 147 -7.65 7.45 -3.96
N LEU A 148 -8.36 8.54 -4.25
CA LEU A 148 -7.92 9.90 -3.93
C LEU A 148 -7.80 10.13 -2.41
N ARG A 149 -8.82 9.72 -1.63
CA ARG A 149 -8.76 9.80 -0.16
C ARG A 149 -7.59 9.00 0.41
N ALA A 150 -7.36 7.80 -0.11
CA ALA A 150 -6.24 6.97 0.31
C ALA A 150 -4.89 7.60 -0.04
N ARG A 151 -4.75 8.19 -1.25
CA ARG A 151 -3.56 8.94 -1.67
C ARG A 151 -3.28 10.12 -0.75
N ASP A 152 -4.30 10.88 -0.39
CA ASP A 152 -4.14 12.06 0.48
C ASP A 152 -3.70 11.64 1.88
N LYS A 153 -4.24 10.52 2.40
CA LYS A 153 -3.77 9.93 3.66
C LYS A 153 -2.29 9.51 3.59
N VAL A 154 -1.83 8.93 2.47
CA VAL A 154 -0.40 8.61 2.27
C VAL A 154 0.44 9.87 2.33
N ARG A 155 0.04 10.93 1.62
CA ARG A 155 0.74 12.23 1.62
C ARG A 155 0.85 12.79 3.03
N ASP A 156 -0.25 12.81 3.78
CA ASP A 156 -0.29 13.37 5.13
C ASP A 156 0.59 12.60 6.12
N GLN A 157 0.62 11.26 6.04
CA GLN A 157 1.53 10.46 6.86
C GLN A 157 2.99 10.63 6.42
N LYS A 158 3.25 10.71 5.11
CA LYS A 158 4.60 10.94 4.58
C LYS A 158 5.22 12.23 5.14
N THR A 159 4.47 13.34 5.15
CA THR A 159 4.94 14.60 5.74
C THR A 159 5.29 14.46 7.23
N LYS A 160 4.56 13.62 7.98
CA LYS A 160 4.86 13.35 9.39
C LYS A 160 6.13 12.51 9.54
N VAL A 161 6.29 11.47 8.72
CA VAL A 161 7.51 10.64 8.69
C VAL A 161 8.73 11.49 8.37
N GLU A 162 8.68 12.30 7.30
CA GLU A 162 9.81 13.14 6.87
C GLU A 162 10.25 14.15 7.94
N ARG A 163 9.28 14.70 8.70
CA ARG A 163 9.57 15.56 9.85
C ARG A 163 10.33 14.82 10.94
N LEU A 164 9.88 13.60 11.30
CA LEU A 164 10.53 12.79 12.33
C LEU A 164 11.92 12.32 11.87
N VAL A 165 12.05 11.86 10.63
CA VAL A 165 13.33 11.48 10.01
C VAL A 165 14.33 12.64 10.08
N THR A 166 13.90 13.86 9.72
CA THR A 166 14.76 15.05 9.77
C THR A 166 15.25 15.32 11.21
N GLN A 167 14.35 15.24 12.19
CA GLN A 167 14.70 15.42 13.61
C GLN A 167 15.65 14.33 14.12
N GLN A 168 15.39 13.06 13.77
CA GLN A 168 16.24 11.92 14.12
C GLN A 168 17.64 12.07 13.51
N THR A 169 17.73 12.32 12.20
CA THR A 169 19.02 12.48 11.49
C THR A 169 19.84 13.61 12.08
N ALA A 170 19.25 14.78 12.33
CA ALA A 170 19.97 15.91 12.94
C ALA A 170 20.50 15.56 14.34
N LEU A 171 19.69 14.90 15.17
CA LEU A 171 20.09 14.49 16.52
C LEU A 171 21.18 13.42 16.49
N LEU A 172 21.02 12.38 15.67
CA LEU A 172 21.99 11.30 15.51
C LEU A 172 23.34 11.81 15.01
N ARG A 173 23.34 12.72 14.02
CA ARG A 173 24.58 13.35 13.52
C ARG A 173 25.26 14.18 14.60
N ARG A 174 24.51 14.95 15.38
CA ARG A 174 25.05 15.71 16.52
C ARG A 174 25.67 14.81 17.59
N LEU A 175 25.13 13.61 17.78
CA LEU A 175 25.62 12.61 18.73
C LEU A 175 26.75 11.73 18.17
N GLY A 176 27.11 11.85 16.89
CA GLY A 176 28.06 10.97 16.22
C GLY A 176 27.58 9.51 16.11
N ALA A 177 26.27 9.29 16.26
CA ALA A 177 25.66 7.95 16.30
C ALA A 177 24.95 7.57 14.98
N PHE A 178 24.97 8.45 13.98
CA PHE A 178 24.35 8.20 12.69
C PHE A 178 25.18 7.20 11.88
N GLN A 179 24.56 6.10 11.45
CA GLN A 179 25.14 5.10 10.57
C GLN A 179 24.46 5.21 9.20
N GLU A 180 25.21 5.58 8.17
CA GLU A 180 24.66 5.67 6.81
C GLU A 180 24.32 4.29 6.24
N GLY A 181 25.06 3.25 6.64
CA GLY A 181 24.96 1.91 6.09
C GLY A 181 25.57 1.78 4.70
N ASP A 182 25.69 0.55 4.23
CA ASP A 182 26.17 0.22 2.89
C ASP A 182 25.04 -0.46 2.10
N PRO A 183 24.43 0.22 1.11
CA PRO A 183 23.38 -0.36 0.26
C PRO A 183 23.80 -1.66 -0.46
N ASP A 184 25.10 -1.83 -0.69
CA ASP A 184 25.71 -2.94 -1.40
C ASP A 184 26.37 -3.94 -0.44
N SER A 185 26.14 -3.79 0.87
CA SER A 185 26.67 -4.71 1.87
C SER A 185 26.30 -6.15 1.54
N THR A 186 27.29 -7.04 1.61
CA THR A 186 27.10 -8.49 1.43
C THR A 186 26.65 -9.19 2.72
N GLY A 187 26.51 -8.43 3.81
CA GLY A 187 26.15 -8.95 5.13
C GLY A 187 27.13 -9.98 5.66
N ILE A 188 26.60 -10.89 6.46
CA ILE A 188 27.34 -11.98 7.11
C ILE A 188 26.66 -13.33 6.86
N LYS A 189 27.35 -14.43 7.15
CA LYS A 189 26.78 -15.78 7.01
C LYS A 189 26.03 -16.18 8.27
N TYR A 190 24.81 -16.71 8.10
CA TYR A 190 24.10 -17.37 9.20
C TYR A 190 24.74 -18.74 9.51
N THR A 191 25.12 -18.96 10.77
CA THR A 191 25.72 -20.21 11.27
C THR A 191 24.97 -20.78 12.48
N GLY A 192 23.79 -20.24 12.80
CA GLY A 192 23.01 -20.68 13.95
C GLY A 192 22.21 -21.97 13.72
N PRO A 193 21.41 -22.39 14.70
CA PRO A 193 20.81 -23.72 14.75
C PRO A 193 19.57 -23.91 13.86
N ALA A 194 19.11 -22.88 13.13
CA ALA A 194 17.91 -23.00 12.29
C ALA A 194 18.04 -24.09 11.21
N SER A 195 16.90 -24.72 10.90
CA SER A 195 16.73 -25.70 9.81
C SER A 195 15.56 -25.30 8.90
N GLY A 196 15.40 -26.01 7.77
CA GLY A 196 14.28 -25.79 6.83
C GLY A 196 14.13 -24.35 6.36
N ASP A 197 12.87 -23.91 6.25
CA ASP A 197 12.51 -22.57 5.77
C ASP A 197 13.04 -21.46 6.68
N ALA A 198 13.06 -21.67 7.99
CA ALA A 198 13.63 -20.72 8.95
C ALA A 198 15.12 -20.47 8.69
N ARG A 199 15.88 -21.52 8.31
CA ARG A 199 17.28 -21.36 7.92
C ARG A 199 17.43 -20.53 6.65
N ALA A 200 16.60 -20.76 5.64
CA ALA A 200 16.63 -19.97 4.41
C ALA A 200 16.30 -18.49 4.68
N ALA A 201 15.30 -18.23 5.52
CA ALA A 201 14.92 -16.88 5.93
C ALA A 201 16.06 -16.18 6.69
N LEU A 202 16.69 -16.86 7.65
CA LEU A 202 17.80 -16.32 8.41
C LEU A 202 19.08 -16.13 7.56
N GLN A 203 19.34 -17.01 6.60
CA GLN A 203 20.43 -16.82 5.64
C GLN A 203 20.23 -15.56 4.80
N PHE A 204 19.02 -15.33 4.28
CA PHE A 204 18.70 -14.09 3.59
C PHE A 204 18.88 -12.88 4.51
N ALA A 205 18.33 -12.95 5.73
CA ALA A 205 18.36 -11.88 6.71
C ALA A 205 19.79 -11.46 7.08
N PHE A 206 20.66 -12.45 7.35
CA PHE A 206 22.06 -12.21 7.71
C PHE A 206 22.85 -11.62 6.53
N ALA A 207 22.52 -11.97 5.29
CA ALA A 207 23.09 -11.36 4.09
C ALA A 207 22.67 -9.88 3.89
N GLN A 208 21.72 -9.37 4.67
CA GLN A 208 21.35 -7.94 4.64
C GLN A 208 22.01 -7.10 5.73
N VAL A 209 22.74 -7.71 6.67
CA VAL A 209 23.42 -6.98 7.77
C VAL A 209 24.30 -5.88 7.19
N GLY A 210 24.25 -4.68 7.78
CA GLY A 210 24.99 -3.50 7.30
C GLY A 210 24.23 -2.64 6.28
N LYS A 211 23.15 -3.15 5.68
CA LYS A 211 22.31 -2.34 4.78
C LYS A 211 21.52 -1.29 5.56
N PRO A 212 21.31 -0.09 4.98
CA PRO A 212 20.61 0.99 5.66
C PRO A 212 19.15 0.70 5.93
N TYR A 213 18.67 1.18 7.08
CA TYR A 213 17.25 1.39 7.28
C TYR A 213 16.73 2.52 6.40
N ARG A 214 15.60 2.28 5.74
CA ARG A 214 14.80 3.31 5.05
C ARG A 214 13.32 3.01 5.27
N TYR A 215 12.57 3.98 5.80
CA TYR A 215 11.12 3.84 5.97
C TYR A 215 10.45 3.47 4.64
N GLY A 216 9.52 2.52 4.65
CA GLY A 216 8.91 2.02 3.43
C GLY A 216 9.78 1.07 2.60
N GLY A 217 11.05 0.85 2.96
CA GLY A 217 12.00 0.02 2.22
C GLY A 217 11.65 -1.48 2.23
N THR A 218 11.73 -2.12 1.06
CA THR A 218 11.42 -3.55 0.86
C THR A 218 12.54 -4.29 0.10
N GLY A 219 13.75 -3.74 0.10
CA GLY A 219 14.91 -4.30 -0.60
C GLY A 219 15.04 -3.88 -2.08
N PRO A 220 16.14 -4.30 -2.73
CA PRO A 220 17.22 -5.10 -2.15
C PRO A 220 18.28 -4.27 -1.39
N ASN A 221 18.33 -2.95 -1.60
CA ASN A 221 19.41 -2.10 -1.07
C ASN A 221 19.11 -1.46 0.29
N SER A 222 17.87 -1.50 0.76
CA SER A 222 17.47 -0.96 2.07
C SER A 222 16.13 -1.54 2.53
N PHE A 223 15.88 -1.54 3.83
CA PHE A 223 14.67 -2.13 4.40
C PHE A 223 14.12 -1.30 5.56
N ASP A 224 12.80 -1.28 5.74
CA ASP A 224 12.22 -1.05 7.07
C ASP A 224 11.99 -2.39 7.79
N CYS A 225 11.50 -2.34 9.04
CA CYS A 225 11.39 -3.52 9.90
C CYS A 225 10.50 -4.62 9.29
N SER A 226 9.30 -4.28 8.82
CA SER A 226 8.36 -5.25 8.26
C SER A 226 8.69 -5.62 6.81
N GLY A 227 9.29 -4.72 6.03
CA GLY A 227 9.82 -5.02 4.70
C GLY A 227 11.00 -5.99 4.77
N PHE A 228 11.83 -5.88 5.81
CA PHE A 228 12.93 -6.79 6.09
C PHE A 228 12.44 -8.21 6.43
N THR A 229 11.49 -8.35 7.36
CA THR A 229 10.93 -9.66 7.71
C THR A 229 10.17 -10.28 6.55
N GLN A 230 9.42 -9.46 5.79
CA GLN A 230 8.73 -9.89 4.58
C GLN A 230 9.70 -10.43 3.53
N ALA A 231 10.78 -9.72 3.24
CA ALA A 231 11.78 -10.16 2.26
C ALA A 231 12.51 -11.43 2.72
N SER A 232 12.83 -11.53 4.01
CA SER A 232 13.50 -12.69 4.60
C SER A 232 12.67 -13.96 4.44
N TRP A 233 11.40 -13.93 4.85
CA TRP A 233 10.52 -15.08 4.72
C TRP A 233 10.08 -15.36 3.29
N LYS A 234 10.01 -14.34 2.43
CA LYS A 234 9.81 -14.54 0.99
C LYS A 234 10.93 -15.36 0.36
N ALA A 235 12.18 -15.17 0.79
CA ALA A 235 13.32 -15.97 0.32
C ALA A 235 13.20 -17.46 0.73
N ALA A 236 12.43 -17.74 1.78
CA ALA A 236 12.07 -19.09 2.22
C ALA A 236 10.70 -19.56 1.67
N GLY A 237 10.10 -18.84 0.73
CA GLY A 237 8.82 -19.22 0.11
C GLY A 237 7.56 -18.79 0.87
N VAL A 238 7.67 -18.15 2.03
CA VAL A 238 6.52 -17.68 2.84
C VAL A 238 6.15 -16.24 2.50
N GLN A 239 4.92 -16.02 2.02
CA GLN A 239 4.42 -14.68 1.71
C GLN A 239 3.80 -14.01 2.94
N LEU A 240 4.53 -13.03 3.49
CA LEU A 240 4.04 -12.19 4.57
C LEU A 240 3.40 -10.89 4.06
N PRO A 241 2.36 -10.36 4.74
CA PRO A 241 1.85 -9.01 4.48
C PRO A 241 2.91 -7.91 4.71
N ARG A 242 2.69 -6.72 4.13
CA ARG A 242 3.70 -5.64 4.12
C ARG A 242 3.95 -4.96 5.47
N THR A 243 2.96 -4.85 6.34
CA THR A 243 3.02 -4.03 7.56
C THR A 243 3.14 -4.91 8.80
N THR A 244 3.78 -4.43 9.87
CA THR A 244 3.89 -5.12 11.16
C THR A 244 2.52 -5.52 11.70
N TYR A 245 1.52 -4.63 11.65
CA TYR A 245 0.15 -4.95 12.06
C TYR A 245 -0.47 -6.11 11.27
N ALA A 246 -0.25 -6.14 9.95
CA ALA A 246 -0.78 -7.19 9.10
C ALA A 246 -0.02 -8.51 9.24
N GLN A 247 1.29 -8.49 9.48
CA GLN A 247 2.07 -9.69 9.81
C GLN A 247 1.66 -10.26 11.17
N TRP A 248 1.41 -9.39 12.15
CA TRP A 248 0.81 -9.79 13.42
C TRP A 248 -0.54 -10.44 13.16
N ALA A 249 -1.47 -9.79 12.47
CA ALA A 249 -2.79 -10.35 12.18
C ALA A 249 -2.73 -11.70 11.42
N TRP A 250 -1.83 -11.82 10.44
CA TRP A 250 -1.59 -13.06 9.68
C TRP A 250 -1.20 -14.23 10.60
N GLY A 251 -0.39 -13.96 11.62
CA GLY A 251 0.05 -14.96 12.61
C GLY A 251 -0.91 -15.22 13.77
N ALA A 252 -2.19 -14.84 13.69
CA ALA A 252 -3.12 -14.95 14.82
C ALA A 252 -3.23 -16.38 15.40
N GLY A 253 -3.19 -17.42 14.54
CA GLY A 253 -3.20 -18.83 14.95
C GLY A 253 -1.81 -19.45 15.18
N ARG A 254 -0.73 -18.66 15.08
CA ARG A 254 0.66 -19.12 15.13
C ARG A 254 1.49 -18.36 16.17
N ARG A 255 0.82 -17.89 17.23
CA ARG A 255 1.46 -17.14 18.31
C ARG A 255 2.39 -18.04 19.11
N VAL A 256 3.55 -17.50 19.46
CA VAL A 256 4.56 -18.18 20.26
C VAL A 256 4.89 -17.32 21.48
N SER A 257 5.03 -17.98 22.64
CA SER A 257 5.52 -17.34 23.86
C SER A 257 7.00 -16.96 23.73
N LEU A 258 7.44 -15.88 24.38
CA LEU A 258 8.85 -15.47 24.36
C LEU A 258 9.80 -16.50 24.99
N ASP A 259 9.29 -17.43 25.80
CA ASP A 259 10.07 -18.52 26.39
C ASP A 259 10.18 -19.75 25.47
N ALA A 260 9.44 -19.76 24.36
CA ALA A 260 9.37 -20.88 23.41
C ALA A 260 9.90 -20.48 22.01
N LEU A 261 10.73 -19.45 21.95
CA LEU A 261 11.24 -18.92 20.69
C LEU A 261 12.15 -19.92 19.97
N GLU A 262 11.89 -20.08 18.67
CA GLU A 262 12.74 -20.83 17.75
C GLU A 262 13.28 -19.89 16.66
N PRO A 263 14.52 -20.10 16.18
CA PRO A 263 15.09 -19.28 15.13
C PRO A 263 14.13 -19.16 13.93
N GLY A 264 13.90 -17.95 13.46
CA GLY A 264 12.92 -17.63 12.42
C GLY A 264 11.64 -16.99 12.95
N ASP A 265 11.30 -17.18 14.24
CA ASP A 265 10.13 -16.56 14.85
C ASP A 265 10.18 -15.04 14.70
N LEU A 266 9.09 -14.44 14.24
CA LEU A 266 8.93 -13.00 14.12
C LEU A 266 8.61 -12.41 15.49
N LEU A 267 9.43 -11.47 15.94
CA LEU A 267 9.31 -10.81 17.24
C LEU A 267 8.65 -9.44 17.06
N PHE A 268 7.59 -9.18 17.82
CA PHE A 268 6.81 -7.94 17.69
C PHE A 268 6.93 -7.10 18.94
N SER A 269 7.14 -5.80 18.76
CA SER A 269 7.11 -4.83 19.87
C SER A 269 5.68 -4.59 20.39
N LYS A 270 5.56 -4.13 21.63
CA LYS A 270 4.35 -3.55 22.19
C LYS A 270 3.91 -2.36 21.34
N GLY A 271 2.61 -2.29 21.05
CA GLY A 271 2.06 -1.31 20.11
C GLY A 271 2.32 -1.62 18.64
N LEU A 272 3.02 -2.73 18.33
CA LEU A 272 3.24 -3.29 16.98
C LEU A 272 3.87 -2.31 15.98
N GLY A 273 4.64 -1.32 16.47
CA GLY A 273 5.31 -0.33 15.61
C GLY A 273 6.64 -0.82 15.05
N HIS A 274 7.26 -1.80 15.72
CA HIS A 274 8.53 -2.40 15.33
C HIS A 274 8.49 -3.92 15.38
N MET A 275 9.34 -4.57 14.58
CA MET A 275 9.54 -6.01 14.60
C MET A 275 10.94 -6.44 14.18
N GLY A 276 11.28 -7.68 14.49
CA GLY A 276 12.48 -8.36 14.03
C GLY A 276 12.25 -9.87 13.89
N MET A 277 13.33 -10.60 13.71
CA MET A 277 13.32 -12.06 13.61
C MET A 277 14.28 -12.65 14.62
N TYR A 278 13.85 -13.65 15.37
CA TYR A 278 14.69 -14.36 16.33
C TYR A 278 15.77 -15.14 15.57
N ALA A 279 17.03 -14.95 15.96
CA ALA A 279 18.18 -15.55 15.29
C ALA A 279 18.72 -16.80 15.99
N GLY A 280 18.19 -17.13 17.17
CA GLY A 280 18.76 -18.11 18.10
C GLY A 280 19.62 -17.44 19.18
N ASP A 281 19.99 -18.21 20.21
CA ASP A 281 20.93 -17.81 21.28
C ASP A 281 20.59 -16.48 21.96
N GLY A 282 19.30 -16.21 22.16
CA GLY A 282 18.83 -14.97 22.77
C GLY A 282 19.03 -13.74 21.91
N LYS A 283 19.17 -13.87 20.58
CA LYS A 283 19.43 -12.76 19.66
C LYS A 283 18.29 -12.50 18.69
N MET A 284 18.16 -11.24 18.28
CA MET A 284 17.23 -10.78 17.26
C MET A 284 18.01 -10.10 16.14
N ILE A 285 17.68 -10.41 14.88
CA ILE A 285 18.08 -9.62 13.72
C ILE A 285 16.92 -8.72 13.29
N HIS A 286 17.20 -7.45 13.00
CA HIS A 286 16.16 -6.50 12.58
C HIS A 286 16.70 -5.36 11.69
N SER A 287 15.79 -4.64 11.04
CA SER A 287 16.06 -3.30 10.47
C SER A 287 15.40 -2.26 11.38
N PRO A 288 16.15 -1.55 12.25
CA PRO A 288 15.59 -0.82 13.38
C PRO A 288 14.86 0.46 12.98
N GLN A 289 15.62 1.50 12.60
CA GLN A 289 15.12 2.86 12.48
C GLN A 289 16.09 3.76 11.69
N THR A 290 15.66 4.98 11.37
CA THR A 290 16.45 6.00 10.68
C THR A 290 17.85 6.17 11.26
N GLY A 291 18.86 6.17 10.39
CA GLY A 291 20.25 6.40 10.76
C GLY A 291 20.92 5.19 11.42
N GLU A 292 20.33 4.00 11.24
CA GLU A 292 20.90 2.73 11.62
C GLU A 292 20.82 1.72 10.47
N VAL A 293 21.46 0.58 10.67
CA VAL A 293 21.57 -0.50 9.69
C VAL A 293 20.87 -1.77 10.18
N VAL A 294 20.63 -2.68 9.24
CA VAL A 294 20.27 -4.07 9.60
C VAL A 294 21.37 -4.64 10.48
N LYS A 295 20.99 -5.15 11.66
CA LYS A 295 21.95 -5.62 12.66
C LYS A 295 21.34 -6.69 13.55
N ILE A 296 22.22 -7.40 14.26
CA ILE A 296 21.86 -8.33 15.33
C ILE A 296 22.01 -7.63 16.68
N VAL A 297 21.05 -7.87 17.57
CA VAL A 297 21.05 -7.39 18.95
C VAL A 297 20.72 -8.53 19.90
N ASP A 298 21.21 -8.45 21.14
CA ASP A 298 20.79 -9.35 22.21
C ASP A 298 19.37 -8.97 22.69
N ILE A 299 18.57 -9.96 23.03
CA ILE A 299 17.24 -9.81 23.65
C ILE A 299 17.44 -9.73 25.18
N ASP A 300 18.06 -8.63 25.58
CA ASP A 300 18.26 -8.23 26.97
C ASP A 300 16.96 -7.73 27.63
N ASP A 301 17.05 -7.27 28.88
CA ASP A 301 15.90 -6.73 29.62
C ASP A 301 15.22 -5.56 28.89
N TYR A 302 15.99 -4.77 28.13
CA TYR A 302 15.45 -3.67 27.34
C TYR A 302 14.49 -4.18 26.26
N TRP A 303 14.86 -5.24 25.54
CA TRP A 303 14.00 -5.86 24.53
C TRP A 303 12.90 -6.71 25.13
N ARG A 304 13.18 -7.52 26.17
CA ARG A 304 12.16 -8.34 26.86
C ARG A 304 10.99 -7.50 27.37
N GLY A 305 11.28 -6.32 27.92
CA GLY A 305 10.23 -5.38 28.36
C GLY A 305 9.41 -4.77 27.23
N ARG A 306 9.91 -4.80 25.99
CA ARG A 306 9.30 -4.17 24.80
C ARG A 306 8.60 -5.13 23.87
N LEU A 307 8.83 -6.44 23.97
CA LEU A 307 8.16 -7.42 23.12
C LEU A 307 6.72 -7.68 23.59
N ALA A 308 5.79 -7.73 22.64
CA ALA A 308 4.40 -8.14 22.85
C ALA A 308 4.24 -9.66 22.74
N GLY A 309 5.07 -10.29 21.91
CA GLY A 309 5.03 -11.73 21.64
C GLY A 309 5.65 -12.05 20.29
N ALA A 310 5.53 -13.31 19.88
CA ALA A 310 6.11 -13.81 18.64
C ALA A 310 5.07 -14.51 17.74
N VAL A 311 5.42 -14.64 16.47
CA VAL A 311 4.72 -15.46 15.47
C VAL A 311 5.71 -16.41 14.84
N ARG A 312 5.32 -17.67 14.68
CA ARG A 312 6.06 -18.65 13.87
C ARG A 312 5.44 -18.75 12.47
N PRO A 313 6.09 -18.23 11.42
CA PRO A 313 5.64 -18.42 10.04
C PRO A 313 5.70 -19.88 9.63
#